data_AF-A0A971ZRA5-F1
#
_entry.id   AF-A0A971ZRA5-F1
#
_cell.length_a   1.000
_cell.length_b   1.000
_cell.length_c   1.000
_cell.angle_alpha   90.00
_cell.angle_beta   90.00
_cell.angle_gamma   90.00
#
_symmetry.space_group_name_H-M   'P 1'
#
loop_
_entity.id
_entity.type
_entity.pdbx_description
1 polymer ?
#
loop_
_entity_poly.entity_id
_entity_poly.type
_entity_poly.pdbx_seq_one_letter_code
_entity_poly.pdbx_strand_id
1 'polypeptide(L)'
;MKPTTVVAAILIVVGLVAVWRPASSSPEPAPQPPDAATQAIVARVTQTLAGHPEEAQQLAAFYGAAADVVRRDGAGAKVLKTTADLRAFGQRAVTLRFQGAFAKVPGLSEAIHGPDGALARLLGLEVSQLDYGKAADALDAIAWACREAAR
;
A
#
# COMPACT_ATOMS: atom_id res chain seq x y z
N MET A 1 -18.18 -28.84 35.99
CA MET A 1 -18.03 -27.58 35.21
C MET A 1 -18.99 -27.62 34.03
N LYS A 2 -19.63 -26.50 33.68
CA LYS A 2 -20.57 -26.48 32.55
C LYS A 2 -19.78 -26.63 31.23
N PRO A 3 -20.31 -27.33 30.21
CA PRO A 3 -19.61 -27.54 28.94
C PRO A 3 -19.22 -26.21 28.25
N THR A 4 -19.99 -25.15 28.47
CA THR A 4 -19.71 -23.79 28.02
C THR A 4 -18.43 -23.20 28.61
N THR A 5 -18.08 -23.56 29.86
CA THR A 5 -16.85 -23.10 30.52
C THR A 5 -15.61 -23.77 29.93
N VAL A 6 -15.73 -25.02 29.48
CA VAL A 6 -14.64 -25.77 28.83
C VAL A 6 -14.36 -25.23 27.44
N VAL A 7 -15.39 -24.91 26.67
CA VAL A 7 -15.25 -24.30 25.33
C VAL A 7 -14.59 -22.92 25.42
N ALA A 8 -14.99 -22.09 26.38
CA ALA A 8 -14.39 -20.77 26.58
C ALA A 8 -12.89 -20.86 26.93
N ALA A 9 -12.50 -21.81 27.79
CA ALA A 9 -11.11 -22.03 28.16
C ALA A 9 -10.27 -22.49 26.95
N ILE A 10 -10.80 -23.37 26.10
CA ILE A 10 -10.11 -23.83 24.89
C ILE A 10 -9.90 -22.68 23.91
N LEU A 11 -10.91 -21.82 23.70
CA LEU A 11 -10.80 -20.68 22.79
C LEU A 11 -9.77 -19.65 23.28
N ILE A 12 -9.67 -19.42 24.59
CA ILE A 12 -8.65 -18.54 25.17
C ILE A 12 -7.25 -19.12 24.96
N VAL A 13 -7.07 -20.42 25.16
CA VAL A 13 -5.77 -21.09 24.96
C VAL A 13 -5.37 -21.08 23.48
N VAL A 14 -6.29 -21.35 22.57
CA VAL A 14 -6.03 -21.28 21.11
C VAL A 14 -5.71 -19.85 20.68
N GLY A 15 -6.42 -18.85 21.21
CA GLY A 15 -6.12 -17.43 20.98
C GLY A 15 -4.74 -17.03 21.47
N LEU A 16 -4.33 -17.51 22.66
CA LEU A 16 -2.98 -17.25 23.20
C LEU A 16 -1.89 -17.91 22.35
N VAL A 17 -2.09 -19.15 21.88
CA VAL A 17 -1.12 -19.86 21.02
C VAL A 17 -1.00 -19.21 19.64
N ALA A 18 -2.09 -18.64 19.10
CA ALA A 18 -2.05 -17.91 17.84
C ALA A 18 -1.27 -16.58 17.94
N VAL A 19 -1.31 -15.91 19.10
CA VAL A 19 -0.55 -14.68 19.36
C VAL A 19 0.93 -14.97 19.64
N TRP A 20 1.25 -16.15 20.18
CA TRP A 20 2.62 -16.54 20.56
C TRP A 20 3.42 -17.24 19.47
N ARG A 21 2.80 -17.64 18.35
CA ARG A 21 3.57 -17.99 17.16
C ARG A 21 4.05 -16.68 16.54
N PRO A 22 5.36 -16.37 16.55
CA PRO A 22 5.85 -15.41 15.57
C PRO A 22 5.42 -15.99 14.22
N ALA A 23 4.59 -15.24 13.48
CA ALA A 23 4.45 -15.51 12.08
C ALA A 23 5.87 -15.38 11.54
N SER A 24 6.54 -16.50 11.31
CA SER A 24 7.74 -16.53 10.48
C SER A 24 7.26 -16.11 9.11
N SER A 25 7.19 -14.79 8.91
CA SER A 25 7.08 -14.20 7.60
C SER A 25 8.32 -14.69 6.88
N SER A 26 8.17 -15.76 6.08
CA SER A 26 9.12 -16.04 5.02
C SER A 26 9.41 -14.70 4.36
N PRO A 27 10.68 -14.28 4.22
CA PRO A 27 11.00 -13.02 3.59
C PRO A 27 10.28 -13.02 2.24
N GLU A 28 9.33 -12.10 2.11
CA GLU A 28 8.58 -11.92 0.89
C GLU A 28 9.61 -11.71 -0.23
N PRO A 29 9.50 -12.40 -1.37
CA PRO A 29 10.45 -12.23 -2.46
C PRO A 29 10.61 -10.74 -2.73
N ALA A 30 11.86 -10.27 -2.82
CA ALA A 30 12.12 -8.88 -3.16
C ALA A 30 11.35 -8.58 -4.45
N PRO A 31 10.41 -7.62 -4.43
CA PRO A 31 9.54 -7.39 -5.56
C PRO A 31 10.40 -7.05 -6.77
N GLN A 32 10.08 -7.66 -7.90
CA GLN A 32 10.81 -7.41 -9.13
C GLN A 32 10.74 -5.90 -9.45
N PRO A 33 11.87 -5.30 -9.87
CA PRO A 33 11.86 -3.91 -10.27
C PRO A 33 10.88 -3.74 -11.44
N PRO A 34 10.07 -2.67 -11.44
CA PRO A 34 9.17 -2.39 -12.55
C PRO A 34 9.99 -2.04 -13.81
N ASP A 35 9.33 -1.94 -14.97
CA ASP A 35 10.02 -1.55 -16.21
C ASP A 35 10.64 -0.14 -16.11
N ALA A 36 11.59 0.16 -17.00
CA ALA A 36 12.36 1.40 -16.94
C ALA A 36 11.51 2.68 -17.06
N ALA A 37 10.40 2.65 -17.81
CA ALA A 37 9.52 3.81 -17.96
C ALA A 37 8.75 4.04 -16.65
N THR A 38 8.26 2.97 -16.03
CA THR A 38 7.61 3.02 -14.72
C THR A 38 8.58 3.50 -13.64
N GLN A 39 9.83 3.03 -13.64
CA GLN A 39 10.89 3.52 -12.74
C GLN A 39 11.11 5.02 -12.87
N ALA A 40 11.17 5.54 -14.10
CA ALA A 40 11.34 6.97 -14.34
C ALA A 40 10.16 7.81 -13.80
N ILE A 41 8.94 7.28 -13.86
CA ILE A 41 7.75 7.95 -13.31
C ILE A 41 7.81 8.01 -11.78
N VAL A 42 8.19 6.91 -11.12
CA VAL A 42 8.21 6.83 -9.65
C VAL A 42 9.50 7.35 -9.03
N ALA A 43 10.53 7.69 -9.82
CA ALA A 43 11.82 8.19 -9.35
C ALA A 43 11.69 9.40 -8.41
N ARG A 44 10.72 10.30 -8.67
CA ARG A 44 10.45 11.45 -7.80
C ARG A 44 10.02 11.03 -6.40
N VAL A 45 9.27 9.93 -6.27
CA VAL A 45 8.85 9.39 -4.96
C VAL A 45 10.08 8.94 -4.18
N THR A 46 10.98 8.18 -4.83
CA THR A 46 12.24 7.73 -4.22
C THR A 46 13.10 8.90 -3.77
N GLN A 47 13.30 9.90 -4.63
CA GLN A 47 14.08 11.09 -4.31
C GLN A 47 13.48 11.90 -3.15
N THR A 48 12.15 12.00 -3.11
CA THR A 48 11.45 12.76 -2.06
C THR A 48 11.56 12.07 -0.69
N LEU A 49 11.60 10.73 -0.67
CA LEU A 49 11.75 9.93 0.54
C LEU A 49 13.21 9.72 0.97
N ALA A 50 14.19 10.21 0.21
CA ALA A 50 15.59 10.07 0.54
C ALA A 50 15.90 10.70 1.90
N GLY A 51 16.53 9.95 2.81
CA GLY A 51 16.79 10.37 4.18
C GLY A 51 15.63 10.13 5.17
N HIS A 52 14.52 9.51 4.71
CA HIS A 52 13.35 9.17 5.52
C HIS A 52 13.01 7.66 5.47
N PRO A 53 13.93 6.77 5.87
CA PRO A 53 13.79 5.33 5.65
C PRO A 53 12.61 4.71 6.42
N GLU A 54 12.29 5.20 7.62
CA GLU A 54 11.16 4.70 8.41
C GLU A 54 9.82 5.01 7.74
N GLU A 55 9.63 6.26 7.30
CA GLU A 55 8.44 6.67 6.54
C GLU A 55 8.34 5.89 5.22
N ALA A 56 9.47 5.72 4.53
CA ALA A 56 9.54 4.97 3.29
C ALA A 56 9.14 3.50 3.47
N GLN A 57 9.59 2.83 4.54
CA GLN A 57 9.18 1.45 4.85
C GLN A 57 7.68 1.33 5.16
N GLN A 58 7.12 2.26 5.94
CA GLN A 58 5.70 2.25 6.28
C GLN A 58 4.83 2.42 5.03
N LEU A 59 5.21 3.35 4.15
CA LEU A 59 4.49 3.61 2.90
C LEU A 59 4.65 2.44 1.93
N ALA A 60 5.84 1.85 1.84
CA ALA A 60 6.07 0.64 1.05
C ALA A 60 5.12 -0.50 1.44
N ALA A 61 5.04 -0.81 2.74
CA ALA A 61 4.16 -1.86 3.25
C ALA A 61 2.68 -1.53 2.95
N PHE A 62 2.29 -0.27 3.14
CA PHE A 62 0.93 0.17 2.86
C PHE A 62 0.56 0.04 1.38
N TYR A 63 1.38 0.56 0.47
CA TYR A 63 1.06 0.55 -0.96
C TYR A 63 1.09 -0.87 -1.54
N GLY A 64 1.97 -1.75 -1.06
CA GLY A 64 1.93 -3.17 -1.43
C GLY A 64 0.63 -3.85 -0.98
N ALA A 65 0.24 -3.67 0.28
CA ALA A 65 -1.03 -4.21 0.77
C ALA A 65 -2.24 -3.62 0.02
N ALA A 66 -2.19 -2.33 -0.34
CA ALA A 66 -3.23 -1.68 -1.14
C ALA A 66 -3.33 -2.29 -2.55
N ALA A 67 -2.20 -2.60 -3.20
CA ALA A 67 -2.15 -3.28 -4.49
C ALA A 67 -2.83 -4.65 -4.41
N ASP A 68 -2.54 -5.45 -3.38
CA ASP A 68 -3.15 -6.75 -3.15
C ASP A 68 -4.66 -6.66 -2.92
N VAL A 69 -5.11 -5.68 -2.14
CA VAL A 69 -6.54 -5.43 -1.94
C VAL A 69 -7.20 -5.07 -3.26
N VAL A 70 -6.65 -4.14 -4.04
CA VAL A 70 -7.22 -3.72 -5.34
C VAL A 70 -7.30 -4.90 -6.31
N ARG A 71 -6.25 -5.72 -6.38
CA ARG A 71 -6.20 -6.93 -7.20
C ARG A 71 -7.29 -7.92 -6.82
N ARG A 72 -7.49 -8.15 -5.51
CA ARG A 72 -8.58 -8.99 -4.98
C ARG A 72 -9.96 -8.38 -5.23
N ASP A 73 -10.10 -7.07 -5.09
CA ASP A 73 -11.37 -6.36 -5.21
C ASP A 73 -11.91 -6.37 -6.65
N GLY A 74 -11.00 -6.34 -7.63
CA GLY A 74 -11.29 -6.57 -9.04
C GLY A 74 -11.92 -7.95 -9.33
N ALA A 75 -11.77 -8.92 -8.43
CA ALA A 75 -12.37 -10.24 -8.53
C ALA A 75 -13.81 -10.33 -7.97
N GLY A 76 -14.44 -9.21 -7.59
CA GLY A 76 -15.89 -9.17 -7.37
C GLY A 76 -16.43 -8.32 -6.22
N ALA A 77 -15.59 -7.61 -5.45
CA ALA A 77 -16.03 -6.83 -4.28
C ALA A 77 -16.12 -5.29 -4.52
N LYS A 78 -15.59 -4.78 -5.64
CA LYS A 78 -15.77 -3.42 -6.23
C LYS A 78 -16.06 -2.28 -5.25
N VAL A 79 -15.23 -2.12 -4.23
CA VAL A 79 -15.21 -0.95 -3.32
C VAL A 79 -14.73 0.30 -4.07
N LEU A 80 -13.71 0.16 -4.92
CA LEU A 80 -13.23 1.22 -5.82
C LEU A 80 -13.74 0.95 -7.24
N LYS A 81 -14.41 1.91 -7.89
CA LYS A 81 -15.05 1.71 -9.21
C LYS A 81 -14.41 2.55 -10.31
N THR A 82 -13.86 3.70 -9.96
CA THR A 82 -13.28 4.65 -10.90
C THR A 82 -11.86 5.04 -10.51
N THR A 83 -11.09 5.54 -11.47
CA THR A 83 -9.78 6.16 -11.22
C THR A 83 -9.89 7.36 -10.26
N ALA A 84 -11.04 8.05 -10.25
CA ALA A 84 -11.34 9.11 -9.30
C ALA A 84 -11.53 8.59 -7.86
N ASP A 85 -12.19 7.45 -7.67
CA ASP A 85 -12.33 6.82 -6.34
C ASP A 85 -10.96 6.45 -5.77
N LEU A 86 -10.09 5.86 -6.60
CA LEU A 86 -8.73 5.50 -6.19
C LEU A 86 -7.90 6.76 -5.84
N ARG A 87 -8.03 7.84 -6.62
CA ARG A 87 -7.36 9.11 -6.32
C ARG A 87 -7.86 9.70 -5.01
N ALA A 88 -9.17 9.70 -4.77
CA ALA A 88 -9.78 10.20 -3.54
C ALA A 88 -9.34 9.36 -2.33
N PHE A 89 -9.29 8.04 -2.47
CA PHE A 89 -8.73 7.14 -1.45
C PHE A 89 -7.27 7.49 -1.13
N GLY A 90 -6.42 7.62 -2.16
CA GLY A 90 -5.03 8.05 -2.01
C GLY A 90 -4.89 9.39 -1.29
N GLN A 91 -5.52 10.42 -1.82
CA GLN A 91 -5.41 11.79 -1.32
C GLN A 91 -6.02 12.02 0.06
N ARG A 92 -7.01 11.23 0.48
CA ARG A 92 -7.73 11.46 1.74
C ARG A 92 -7.45 10.40 2.79
N ALA A 93 -7.52 9.12 2.45
CA ALA A 93 -7.36 8.05 3.42
C ALA A 93 -5.88 7.84 3.77
N VAL A 94 -5.00 7.87 2.76
CA VAL A 94 -3.56 7.62 2.96
C VAL A 94 -2.90 8.81 3.65
N THR A 95 -3.16 10.02 3.16
CA THR A 95 -2.63 11.24 3.79
C THR A 95 -3.09 11.40 5.22
N LEU A 96 -4.35 11.05 5.56
CA LEU A 96 -4.85 11.11 6.93
C LEU A 96 -4.19 10.05 7.81
N ARG A 97 -4.13 8.78 7.34
CA ARG A 97 -3.54 7.67 8.10
C ARG A 97 -2.05 7.86 8.36
N PHE A 98 -1.34 8.48 7.41
CA PHE A 98 0.10 8.72 7.43
C PHE A 98 0.45 10.21 7.54
N GLN A 99 -0.43 11.01 8.15
CA GLN A 99 -0.24 12.47 8.29
C GLN A 99 1.13 12.84 8.86
N GLY A 100 1.66 12.04 9.78
CA GLY A 100 3.01 12.23 10.34
C GLY A 100 4.12 12.08 9.29
N ALA A 101 4.03 11.06 8.42
CA ALA A 101 5.00 10.88 7.34
C ALA A 101 4.91 12.01 6.31
N PHE A 102 3.69 12.38 5.91
CA PHE A 102 3.47 13.48 4.95
C PHE A 102 3.83 14.85 5.51
N ALA A 103 3.75 15.06 6.84
CA ALA A 103 4.22 16.29 7.48
C ALA A 103 5.75 16.35 7.58
N LYS A 104 6.41 15.21 7.80
CA LYS A 104 7.87 15.11 7.91
C LYS A 104 8.60 15.17 6.57
N VAL A 105 7.95 14.77 5.48
CA VAL A 105 8.55 14.67 4.14
C VAL A 105 7.90 15.68 3.20
N PRO A 106 8.47 16.89 3.04
CA PRO A 106 7.92 17.92 2.17
C PRO A 106 7.79 17.44 0.73
N GLY A 107 6.65 17.73 0.11
CA GLY A 107 6.41 17.40 -1.30
C GLY A 107 6.01 15.93 -1.56
N LEU A 108 5.98 15.07 -0.54
CA LEU A 108 5.61 13.65 -0.69
C LEU A 108 4.19 13.46 -1.23
N SER A 109 3.24 14.25 -0.72
CA SER A 109 1.85 14.20 -1.18
C SER A 109 1.74 14.55 -2.66
N GLU A 110 2.48 15.57 -3.11
CA GLU A 110 2.53 15.97 -4.51
C GLU A 110 3.22 14.93 -5.38
N ALA A 111 4.32 14.35 -4.91
CA ALA A 111 5.08 13.34 -5.64
C ALA A 111 4.24 12.07 -5.92
N ILE A 112 3.37 11.67 -4.99
CA ILE A 112 2.55 10.45 -5.14
C ILE A 112 1.16 10.75 -5.70
N HIS A 113 0.45 11.72 -5.12
CA HIS A 113 -0.98 11.96 -5.32
C HIS A 113 -1.31 13.26 -6.06
N GLY A 114 -0.31 14.09 -6.37
CA GLY A 114 -0.49 15.32 -7.12
C GLY A 114 -1.02 15.09 -8.53
N PRO A 115 -1.51 16.14 -9.21
CA PRO A 115 -1.96 16.05 -10.60
C PRO A 115 -0.88 15.54 -11.55
N ASP A 116 0.40 15.82 -11.26
CA ASP A 116 1.57 15.32 -11.98
C ASP A 116 2.33 14.23 -11.20
N GLY A 117 1.73 13.72 -10.13
CA GLY A 117 2.29 12.68 -9.26
C GLY A 117 2.31 11.30 -9.91
N ALA A 118 2.98 10.36 -9.25
CA ALA A 118 3.16 9.00 -9.75
C ALA A 118 1.83 8.32 -10.10
N LEU A 119 0.81 8.39 -9.25
CA LEU A 119 -0.49 7.75 -9.52
C LEU A 119 -1.17 8.33 -10.78
N ALA A 120 -1.14 9.66 -10.94
CA ALA A 120 -1.76 10.30 -12.09
C ALA A 120 -1.07 9.92 -13.40
N ARG A 121 0.27 9.86 -13.39
CA ARG A 121 1.07 9.48 -14.56
C ARG A 121 0.93 7.99 -14.92
N LEU A 122 0.88 7.10 -13.93
CA LEU A 122 0.75 5.65 -14.17
C LEU A 122 -0.64 5.27 -14.64
N LEU A 123 -1.69 5.84 -14.03
CA LEU A 123 -3.07 5.46 -14.34
C LEU A 123 -3.62 6.19 -15.57
N GLY A 124 -3.08 7.37 -15.88
CA GLY A 124 -3.63 8.29 -16.85
C GLY A 124 -4.65 9.23 -16.22
N LEU A 125 -4.85 10.38 -16.86
CA LEU A 125 -5.66 11.48 -16.32
C LEU A 125 -7.17 11.29 -16.54
N GLU A 126 -7.61 10.30 -17.31
CA GLU A 126 -9.01 10.14 -17.62
C GLU A 126 -9.79 9.50 -16.46
N VAL A 127 -10.92 10.13 -16.11
CA VAL A 127 -11.92 9.55 -15.21
C VAL A 127 -12.61 8.43 -15.96
N SER A 128 -12.14 7.21 -15.75
CA SER A 128 -12.62 6.00 -16.41
C SER A 128 -12.98 4.92 -15.38
N GLN A 129 -13.60 3.86 -15.86
CA GLN A 129 -13.73 2.63 -15.08
C GLN A 129 -12.34 2.19 -14.62
N LEU A 130 -12.25 1.79 -13.35
CA LEU A 130 -10.97 1.37 -12.79
C LEU A 130 -10.54 0.05 -13.44
N ASP A 131 -9.41 0.07 -14.13
CA ASP A 131 -8.66 -1.14 -14.45
C ASP A 131 -7.94 -1.58 -13.18
N TYR A 132 -8.47 -2.62 -12.53
CA TYR A 132 -7.93 -3.12 -11.27
C TYR A 132 -6.52 -3.71 -11.40
N GLY A 133 -6.17 -4.28 -12.56
CA GLY A 133 -4.82 -4.79 -12.81
C GLY A 133 -3.83 -3.63 -12.89
N LYS A 134 -4.12 -2.66 -13.76
CA LYS A 134 -3.30 -1.45 -13.90
C LYS A 134 -3.20 -0.65 -12.60
N ALA A 135 -4.29 -0.59 -11.83
CA ALA A 135 -4.32 0.07 -10.53
C ALA A 135 -3.44 -0.61 -9.49
N ALA A 136 -3.49 -1.94 -9.41
CA ALA A 136 -2.62 -2.71 -8.54
C ALA A 136 -1.15 -2.53 -8.93
N ASP A 137 -0.83 -2.61 -10.22
CA ASP A 137 0.54 -2.45 -10.72
C ASP A 137 1.10 -1.05 -10.43
N ALA A 138 0.27 -0.01 -10.54
CA ALA A 138 0.67 1.35 -10.18
C ALA A 138 0.96 1.51 -8.68
N LEU A 139 0.17 0.88 -7.82
CA LEU A 139 0.39 0.87 -6.37
C LEU A 139 1.65 0.09 -6.01
N ASP A 140 1.89 -1.05 -6.66
CA ASP A 140 3.11 -1.85 -6.49
C ASP A 140 4.36 -1.09 -6.94
N ALA A 141 4.28 -0.32 -8.03
CA ALA A 141 5.38 0.53 -8.47
C ALA A 141 5.73 1.62 -7.45
N ILE A 142 4.72 2.23 -6.81
CA ILE A 142 4.94 3.19 -5.73
C ILE A 142 5.53 2.49 -4.50
N ALA A 143 5.02 1.31 -4.14
CA ALA A 143 5.57 0.50 -3.06
C ALA A 143 7.05 0.15 -3.29
N TRP A 144 7.42 -0.19 -4.53
CA TRP A 144 8.80 -0.40 -4.94
C TRP A 144 9.64 0.85 -4.76
N ALA A 145 9.18 2.02 -5.23
CA ALA A 145 9.90 3.29 -5.10
C ALA A 145 10.14 3.68 -3.63
N CYS A 146 9.16 3.42 -2.77
CA CYS A 146 9.28 3.61 -1.32
C CYS A 146 10.31 2.63 -0.72
N ARG A 147 10.32 1.36 -1.12
CA ARG A 147 11.35 0.41 -0.65
C ARG A 147 12.75 0.82 -1.10
N GLU A 148 12.88 1.32 -2.32
CA GLU A 148 14.17 1.77 -2.85
C GLU A 148 14.72 2.95 -2.05
N ALA A 149 13.86 3.89 -1.62
CA ALA A 149 14.26 5.00 -0.77
C ALA A 149 14.69 4.60 0.66
N ALA A 150 14.30 3.40 1.09
CA ALA A 150 14.63 2.87 2.41
C ALA A 150 15.91 2.01 2.44
N ARG A 151 16.54 1.77 1.28
CA ARG A 151 17.81 1.05 1.16
C ARG A 151 18.99 1.97 1.40
#